data_AF-A0A2G9MD33-F1
#
_entry.id   AF-A0A2G9MD33-F1
#
_cell.length_a   1.000
_cell.length_b   1.000
_cell.length_c   1.000
_cell.angle_alpha   90.00
_cell.angle_beta   90.00
_cell.angle_gamma   90.00
#
_symmetry.space_group_name_H-M   'P 1'
#
loop_
_entity.id
_entity.type
_entity.pdbx_description
1 polymer ?
#
loop_
_entity_poly.entity_id
_entity_poly.type
_entity_poly.pdbx_seq_one_letter_code
_entity_poly.pdbx_strand_id
1 'polypeptide(L)'
;MFSKKGQGLSLNVIIVAAIALIVLVVLVVIFTARSADFEQQVSKEGQTEIAKMRITYGDCRPTGLSESNFLRAYGSAVTPEEQQSAITDFETRVADCKAVTSQSSCLIAGCKWS
;
A
#
# COMPACT_ATOMS: atom_id res chain seq x y z
N MET A 1 13.87 21.90 -59.70
CA MET A 1 13.77 20.43 -59.62
C MET A 1 13.57 20.03 -58.16
N PHE A 2 12.34 19.75 -57.73
CA PHE A 2 12.04 19.25 -56.39
C PHE A 2 11.93 17.72 -56.47
N SER A 3 13.02 17.02 -56.11
CA SER A 3 12.97 15.57 -55.94
C SER A 3 12.08 15.23 -54.75
N LYS A 4 10.90 14.64 -55.02
CA LYS A 4 10.04 14.05 -54.00
C LYS A 4 10.75 12.83 -53.39
N LYS A 5 11.51 13.04 -52.30
CA LYS A 5 11.96 11.97 -51.39
C LYS A 5 10.78 11.47 -50.56
N GLY A 6 9.79 10.89 -51.21
CA GLY A 6 8.74 10.09 -50.56
C GLY A 6 9.23 8.66 -50.49
N GLN A 7 10.23 8.38 -49.65
CA GLN A 7 10.67 7.03 -49.37
C GLN A 7 9.57 6.39 -48.51
N GLY A 8 8.63 5.72 -49.16
CA GLY A 8 7.54 5.03 -48.49
C GLY A 8 8.13 4.07 -47.47
N LEU A 9 7.76 4.26 -46.19
CA LEU A 9 8.03 3.26 -45.16
C LEU A 9 7.52 1.92 -45.69
N SER A 10 8.43 0.95 -45.81
CA SER A 10 8.11 -0.37 -46.34
C SER A 10 6.90 -0.92 -45.59
N LEU A 11 5.93 -1.48 -46.33
CA LEU A 11 4.68 -2.03 -45.78
C LEU A 11 4.96 -3.01 -44.62
N ASN A 12 6.08 -3.73 -44.68
CA ASN A 12 6.54 -4.62 -43.61
C ASN A 12 6.87 -3.88 -42.31
N VAL A 13 7.43 -2.66 -42.37
CA VAL A 13 7.74 -1.85 -41.18
C VAL A 13 6.46 -1.40 -40.49
N ILE A 14 5.43 -1.03 -41.27
CA ILE A 14 4.12 -0.66 -40.72
C ILE A 14 3.49 -1.85 -40.01
N ILE A 15 3.53 -3.05 -40.61
CA ILE A 15 3.01 -4.27 -40.00
C ILE A 15 3.75 -4.61 -38.71
N VAL A 16 5.09 -4.59 -38.72
CA VAL A 16 5.89 -4.88 -37.53
C VAL A 16 5.63 -3.86 -36.42
N ALA A 17 5.53 -2.58 -36.76
CA ALA A 17 5.21 -1.52 -35.80
C ALA A 17 3.83 -1.72 -35.16
N ALA A 18 2.82 -2.12 -35.95
CA ALA A 18 1.49 -2.40 -35.44
C ALA A 18 1.47 -3.59 -34.46
N ILE A 19 2.17 -4.68 -34.80
CA ILE A 19 2.29 -5.86 -33.92
C ILE A 19 2.99 -5.49 -32.61
N ALA A 20 4.11 -4.77 -32.69
CA ALA A 20 4.86 -4.33 -31.51
C ALA A 20 4.01 -3.45 -30.59
N LEU A 21 3.20 -2.55 -31.16
CA LEU A 21 2.33 -1.67 -30.39
C LEU A 21 1.24 -2.47 -29.66
N ILE A 22 0.63 -3.46 -30.31
CA ILE A 22 -0.36 -4.34 -29.66
C ILE A 22 0.27 -5.08 -28.48
N VAL A 23 1.45 -5.67 -28.66
CA VAL A 23 2.15 -6.38 -27.59
C VAL A 23 2.46 -5.44 -26.42
N LEU A 24 2.91 -4.22 -26.71
CA LEU A 24 3.19 -3.21 -25.69
C LEU A 24 1.93 -2.86 -24.88
N VAL A 25 0.80 -2.64 -25.54
CA VAL A 25 -0.48 -2.35 -24.86
C VAL A 25 -0.88 -3.51 -23.94
N VAL A 26 -0.77 -4.76 -24.40
CA VAL A 26 -1.10 -5.93 -23.58
C VAL A 26 -0.19 -6.02 -22.35
N LEU A 27 1.12 -5.77 -22.51
CA LEU A 27 2.06 -5.76 -21.40
C LEU A 27 1.71 -4.70 -20.36
N VAL A 28 1.40 -3.47 -20.80
CA VAL A 28 1.00 -2.37 -19.88
C VAL A 28 -0.25 -2.75 -19.10
N VAL A 29 -1.29 -3.29 -19.75
CA VAL A 29 -2.54 -3.69 -19.08
C VAL A 29 -2.29 -4.76 -18.01
N ILE A 30 -1.51 -5.80 -18.32
CA ILE A 30 -1.20 -6.87 -17.35
C ILE A 30 -0.39 -6.30 -16.19
N PHE A 31 0.60 -5.45 -16.47
CA PHE A 31 1.44 -4.87 -15.43
C PHE A 31 0.65 -3.96 -14.49
N THR A 32 -0.22 -3.10 -15.04
CA THR A 32 -1.11 -2.24 -14.24
C THR A 32 -2.11 -3.06 -13.41
N ALA A 33 -2.69 -4.12 -13.97
CA ALA A 33 -3.61 -4.98 -13.24
C ALA A 33 -2.94 -5.67 -12.03
N ARG A 34 -1.73 -6.19 -12.22
CA ARG A 34 -0.97 -6.84 -11.14
C ARG A 34 -0.56 -5.88 -10.02
N SER A 35 -0.22 -4.64 -10.35
CA SER A 35 0.12 -3.63 -9.34
C SER A 35 -1.07 -3.22 -8.48
N ALA A 36 -2.27 -3.11 -9.07
CA ALA A 36 -3.49 -2.77 -8.32
C ALA A 36 -3.88 -3.88 -7.32
N ASP A 37 -3.72 -5.15 -7.72
CA ASP A 37 -3.98 -6.30 -6.83
C ASP A 37 -3.02 -6.32 -5.63
N PHE A 38 -1.75 -5.93 -5.84
CA PHE A 38 -0.74 -5.90 -4.78
C PHE A 38 -1.08 -4.85 -3.70
N GLU A 39 -1.45 -3.63 -4.10
CA GLU A 39 -1.85 -2.57 -3.16
C GLU A 39 -3.08 -2.99 -2.33
N GLN A 40 -4.03 -3.67 -2.96
CA GLN A 40 -5.22 -4.18 -2.27
C GLN A 40 -4.90 -5.33 -1.30
N GLN A 41 -3.98 -6.23 -1.66
CA GLN A 41 -3.56 -7.32 -0.79
C GLN A 41 -2.80 -6.79 0.44
N VAL A 42 -1.83 -5.91 0.25
CA VAL A 42 -1.05 -5.31 1.34
C VAL A 42 -1.96 -4.54 2.31
N SER A 43 -2.97 -3.82 1.80
CA SER A 43 -3.96 -3.14 2.63
C SER A 43 -4.80 -4.11 3.46
N LYS A 44 -5.19 -5.27 2.90
CA LYS A 44 -5.97 -6.30 3.61
C LYS A 44 -5.15 -6.99 4.69
N GLU A 45 -3.87 -7.25 4.43
CA GLU A 45 -2.95 -7.82 5.41
C GLU A 45 -2.74 -6.88 6.59
N GLY A 46 -2.45 -5.60 6.33
CA GLY A 46 -2.33 -4.59 7.40
C GLY A 46 -3.63 -4.46 8.22
N GLN A 47 -4.80 -4.52 7.58
CA GLN A 47 -6.08 -4.53 8.30
C GLN A 47 -6.26 -5.78 9.17
N THR A 48 -5.76 -6.93 8.73
CA THR A 48 -5.80 -8.18 9.50
C THR A 48 -4.89 -8.10 10.73
N GLU A 49 -3.71 -7.51 10.61
CA GLU A 49 -2.81 -7.29 11.74
C GLU A 49 -3.41 -6.30 12.76
N ILE A 50 -4.03 -5.20 12.31
CA ILE A 50 -4.81 -4.33 13.21
C ILE A 50 -5.92 -5.13 13.90
N ALA A 51 -6.65 -5.96 13.17
CA ALA A 51 -7.76 -6.73 13.74
C ALA A 51 -7.28 -7.67 14.84
N LYS A 52 -6.13 -8.33 14.68
CA LYS A 52 -5.49 -9.14 15.73
C LYS A 52 -5.16 -8.30 16.95
N MET A 53 -4.53 -7.14 16.76
CA MET A 53 -4.14 -6.25 17.86
C MET A 53 -5.35 -5.66 18.58
N ARG A 54 -6.44 -5.35 17.85
CA ARG A 54 -7.71 -4.85 18.42
C ARG A 54 -8.32 -5.79 19.45
N ILE A 55 -8.10 -7.11 19.33
CA ILE A 55 -8.58 -8.09 20.32
C ILE A 55 -7.88 -7.89 21.67
N THR A 56 -6.66 -7.34 21.66
CA THR A 56 -5.87 -7.11 22.88
C THR A 56 -6.14 -5.76 23.54
N TYR A 57 -6.92 -4.89 22.88
CA TYR A 57 -7.24 -3.56 23.39
C TYR A 57 -8.05 -3.66 24.69
N GLY A 58 -7.71 -2.82 25.66
CA GLY A 58 -8.51 -2.62 26.87
C GLY A 58 -9.44 -1.41 26.73
N ASP A 59 -9.87 -0.88 27.87
CA ASP A 59 -10.69 0.34 27.94
C ASP A 59 -9.98 1.57 27.33
N CYS A 60 -8.65 1.59 27.39
CA CYS A 60 -7.81 2.55 26.68
C CYS A 60 -7.15 1.91 25.45
N ARG A 61 -7.38 2.51 24.27
CA ARG A 61 -6.93 1.97 22.98
C ARG A 61 -6.29 3.02 22.07
N PRO A 62 -5.49 2.64 21.07
CA PRO A 62 -5.00 3.58 20.06
C PRO A 62 -6.11 4.33 19.33
N THR A 63 -5.79 5.50 18.81
CA THR A 63 -6.74 6.30 18.02
C THR A 63 -6.85 5.78 16.58
N GLY A 64 -7.93 6.12 15.88
CA GLY A 64 -8.07 5.81 14.46
C GLY A 64 -6.98 6.45 13.59
N LEU A 65 -6.38 7.55 14.05
CA LEU A 65 -5.22 8.16 13.38
C LEU A 65 -3.98 7.27 13.52
N SER A 66 -3.73 6.71 14.71
CA SER A 66 -2.63 5.76 14.94
C SER A 66 -2.78 4.51 14.07
N GLU A 67 -4.00 3.97 13.97
CA GLU A 67 -4.31 2.84 13.08
C GLU A 67 -4.09 3.18 11.60
N SER A 68 -4.53 4.37 11.16
CA SER A 68 -4.30 4.84 9.79
C SER A 68 -2.81 5.01 9.47
N ASN A 69 -2.04 5.49 10.45
CA ASN A 69 -0.59 5.63 10.32
C ASN A 69 0.10 4.28 10.21
N PHE A 70 -0.33 3.27 10.98
CA PHE A 70 0.15 1.90 10.85
C PHE A 70 -0.16 1.33 9.47
N LEU A 71 -1.41 1.42 8.98
CA LEU A 71 -1.77 0.91 7.65
C LEU A 71 -0.94 1.56 6.54
N ARG A 72 -0.65 2.85 6.68
CA ARG A 72 0.22 3.55 5.74
C ARG A 72 1.65 3.05 5.81
N ALA A 73 2.22 2.92 7.02
CA ALA A 73 3.60 2.46 7.22
C ALA A 73 3.79 1.01 6.74
N TYR A 74 2.89 0.11 7.14
CA TYR A 74 2.85 -1.29 6.69
C TYR A 74 2.62 -1.38 5.18
N GLY A 75 1.75 -0.53 4.63
CA GLY A 75 1.43 -0.48 3.22
C GLY A 75 2.55 0.05 2.32
N SER A 76 3.39 0.95 2.86
CA SER A 76 4.54 1.50 2.15
C SER A 76 5.83 0.70 2.30
N ALA A 77 5.85 -0.29 3.20
CA ALA A 77 7.02 -1.11 3.45
C ALA A 77 7.34 -1.98 2.22
N VAL A 78 8.60 -1.93 1.79
CA VAL A 78 9.08 -2.64 0.59
C VAL A 78 9.59 -4.03 0.96
N THR A 79 10.03 -4.22 2.20
CA THR A 79 10.56 -5.49 2.68
C THR A 79 9.77 -6.05 3.87
N PRO A 80 9.81 -7.38 4.09
CA PRO A 80 9.18 -8.01 5.25
C PRO A 80 9.70 -7.46 6.59
N GLU A 81 10.96 -7.05 6.65
CA GLU A 81 11.57 -6.47 7.85
C GLU A 81 10.96 -5.10 8.18
N GLU A 82 10.72 -4.27 7.17
CA GLU A 82 10.05 -2.97 7.34
C GLU A 82 8.59 -3.16 7.80
N GLN A 83 7.90 -4.17 7.26
CA GLN A 83 6.56 -4.55 7.69
C GLN A 83 6.56 -4.97 9.17
N GLN A 84 7.51 -5.81 9.57
CA GLN A 84 7.65 -6.23 10.96
C GLN A 84 8.01 -5.08 11.89
N SER A 85 8.82 -4.11 11.43
CA SER A 85 9.09 -2.88 12.18
C SER A 85 7.81 -2.09 12.41
N ALA A 86 6.98 -1.90 11.38
CA ALA A 86 5.70 -1.21 11.51
C ALA A 86 4.76 -1.93 12.49
N ILE A 87 4.73 -3.27 12.48
CA ILE A 87 3.99 -4.08 13.44
C ILE A 87 4.48 -3.79 14.86
N THR A 88 5.79 -3.93 15.09
CA THR A 88 6.39 -3.76 16.42
C THR A 88 6.18 -2.35 16.99
N ASP A 89 6.29 -1.33 16.14
CA ASP A 89 6.05 0.07 16.51
C ASP A 89 4.59 0.27 16.94
N PHE A 90 3.65 -0.32 16.19
CA PHE A 90 2.24 -0.22 16.53
C PHE A 90 1.88 -1.05 17.77
N GLU A 91 2.45 -2.24 17.94
CA GLU A 91 2.30 -3.05 19.16
C GLU A 91 2.79 -2.31 20.40
N THR A 92 3.92 -1.60 20.30
CA THR A 92 4.42 -0.74 21.38
C THR A 92 3.39 0.33 21.73
N ARG A 93 2.81 0.98 20.72
CA ARG A 93 1.74 1.98 20.94
C ARG A 93 0.50 1.37 21.57
N VAL A 94 0.13 0.15 21.19
CA VAL A 94 -0.99 -0.60 21.79
C VAL A 94 -0.69 -0.89 23.26
N ALA A 95 0.52 -1.36 23.57
CA ALA A 95 0.95 -1.64 24.93
C ALA A 95 0.95 -0.39 25.81
N ASP A 96 1.45 0.74 25.30
CA ASP A 96 1.43 2.03 25.99
C ASP A 96 0.00 2.47 26.33
N CYS A 97 -0.93 2.39 25.37
CA CYS A 97 -2.33 2.70 25.62
C CYS A 97 -2.96 1.73 26.62
N LYS A 98 -2.67 0.44 26.50
CA LYS A 98 -3.23 -0.61 27.36
C LYS A 98 -2.75 -0.53 28.80
N ALA A 99 -1.52 -0.07 29.04
CA ALA A 99 -0.96 0.10 30.38
C ALA A 99 -1.74 1.14 31.22
N VAL A 100 -2.53 1.98 30.57
CA VAL A 100 -3.27 3.06 31.20
C VAL A 100 -4.67 2.60 31.62
N THR A 101 -4.95 2.71 32.91
CA THR A 101 -6.20 2.21 33.52
C THR A 101 -7.21 3.29 33.89
N SER A 102 -6.90 4.58 33.67
CA SER A 102 -7.83 5.67 33.95
C SER A 102 -8.12 6.53 32.72
N GLN A 103 -9.36 6.98 32.61
CA GLN A 103 -9.84 7.76 31.45
C GLN A 103 -9.04 9.04 31.21
N SER A 104 -8.68 9.77 32.27
CA SER A 104 -7.92 11.02 32.16
C SER A 104 -6.50 10.78 31.64
N SER A 105 -5.81 9.76 32.15
CA SER A 105 -4.45 9.43 31.71
C SER A 105 -4.44 8.83 30.30
N CYS A 106 -5.51 8.14 29.87
CA CYS A 106 -5.64 7.61 28.52
C CYS A 106 -5.66 8.71 27.46
N LEU A 107 -6.42 9.79 27.72
CA LEU A 107 -6.49 10.94 26.83
C LEU A 107 -5.15 11.70 26.79
N ILE A 108 -4.46 11.81 27.93
CA ILE A 108 -3.14 12.45 28.01
C ILE A 108 -2.08 11.65 27.24
N ALA A 109 -2.15 10.32 27.26
CA ALA A 109 -1.28 9.45 26.48
C ALA A 109 -1.52 9.53 24.95
N GLY A 110 -2.53 10.29 24.51
CA GLY A 110 -2.92 10.37 23.10
C GLY A 110 -3.57 9.09 22.62
N CYS A 111 -4.30 8.41 23.51
CA CYS A 111 -5.11 7.23 23.24
C CYS A 111 -6.60 7.60 23.38
N LYS A 112 -7.48 6.70 22.95
CA LYS A 112 -8.92 6.85 23.02
C LYS A 112 -9.47 5.93 24.11
N TRP A 113 -10.19 6.51 25.06
CA TRP A 113 -11.00 5.75 26.01
C TRP A 113 -12.28 5.25 25.34
N SER A 114 -12.68 4.01 25.63
CA SER A 114 -13.89 3.39 25.07
C SER A 114 -15.11 3.47 25.97
#